data_AF-A0A6G9FNW9-F1
#
_entry.id   AF-A0A6G9FNW9-F1
#
_cell.length_a   1.000
_cell.length_b   1.000
_cell.length_c   1.000
_cell.angle_alpha   90.00
_cell.angle_beta   90.00
_cell.angle_gamma   90.00
#
_symmetry.space_group_name_H-M   'P 1'
#
loop_
_entity.id
_entity.type
_entity.pdbx_description
1 polymer ?
#
loop_
_entity_poly.entity_id
_entity_poly.type
_entity_poly.pdbx_seq_one_letter_code
_entity_poly.pdbx_strand_id
1 'polypeptide(L)'
;MTTTTESTITDPEMEATHYGIAVAYIGDDGETLMALGHHGKRRTFAAFNRHARVFVGLINLADDRAETLEGWLDDMKETRAVFRTPDPSQGEHPDMQWYADWSDPDAPGAVPVTLLDL
;
A
#
# COMPACT_ATOMS: atom_id res chain seq x y z
N MET A 1 -13.78 3.49 30.80
CA MET A 1 -13.79 2.82 29.48
C MET A 1 -13.95 3.92 28.46
N THR A 2 -12.86 4.36 27.86
CA THR A 2 -12.85 5.37 26.80
C THR A 2 -13.02 4.63 25.49
N THR A 3 -14.17 4.78 24.86
CA THR A 3 -14.43 4.30 23.50
C THR A 3 -13.62 5.18 22.55
N THR A 4 -12.43 4.73 22.15
CA THR A 4 -11.71 5.37 21.04
C THR A 4 -12.56 5.12 19.80
N THR A 5 -13.16 6.19 19.26
CA THR A 5 -13.96 6.10 18.03
C THR A 5 -12.98 5.95 16.87
N GLU A 6 -12.98 4.77 16.27
CA GLU A 6 -12.32 4.48 15.00
C GLU A 6 -12.73 5.55 13.96
N SER A 7 -11.78 6.36 13.51
CA SER A 7 -12.06 7.41 12.54
C SER A 7 -11.49 7.03 11.19
N THR A 8 -12.36 6.97 10.18
CA THR A 8 -11.96 6.75 8.79
C THR A 8 -11.09 7.89 8.29
N ILE A 9 -9.99 7.56 7.62
CA ILE A 9 -9.02 8.49 7.03
C ILE A 9 -9.28 8.54 5.52
N THR A 10 -9.55 9.73 4.98
CA THR A 10 -9.81 9.90 3.55
C THR A 10 -8.56 10.23 2.73
N ASP A 11 -7.47 10.63 3.40
CA ASP A 11 -6.18 10.97 2.80
C ASP A 11 -5.07 10.39 3.68
N PRO A 12 -4.76 9.08 3.56
CA PRO A 12 -3.78 8.43 4.41
C PRO A 12 -2.37 8.93 4.09
N GLU A 13 -1.55 9.13 5.13
CA GLU A 13 -0.15 9.51 4.97
C GLU A 13 0.64 8.37 4.31
N MET A 14 1.25 8.65 3.15
CA MET A 14 2.04 7.66 2.40
C MET A 14 3.53 7.97 2.55
N GLU A 15 4.38 6.95 2.50
CA GLU A 15 5.83 7.09 2.71
C GLU A 15 6.51 7.96 1.65
N ALA A 16 6.04 7.88 0.39
CA ALA A 16 6.58 8.67 -0.69
C ALA A 16 5.59 8.90 -1.83
N THR A 17 5.96 9.79 -2.74
CA THR A 17 5.32 9.93 -4.05
C THR A 17 6.36 9.79 -5.16
N HIS A 18 6.11 8.89 -6.09
CA HIS A 18 6.98 8.65 -7.24
C HIS A 18 6.18 8.71 -8.53
N TYR A 19 6.64 9.52 -9.48
CA TYR A 19 5.94 9.76 -10.75
C TYR A 19 4.47 10.18 -10.56
N GLY A 20 4.16 10.90 -9.48
CA GLY A 20 2.81 11.33 -9.11
C GLY A 20 1.91 10.23 -8.53
N ILE A 21 2.47 9.09 -8.11
CA ILE A 21 1.77 8.00 -7.43
C ILE A 21 2.27 7.93 -6.00
N ALA A 22 1.36 8.06 -5.03
CA ALA A 22 1.67 7.91 -3.62
C ALA A 22 1.79 6.42 -3.27
N VAL A 23 2.88 6.06 -2.59
CA VAL A 23 3.30 4.66 -2.34
C VAL A 23 3.77 4.49 -0.90
N ALA A 24 3.55 3.30 -0.36
CA ALA A 24 4.03 2.89 0.96
C ALA A 24 4.28 1.37 0.99
N TYR A 25 5.17 0.94 1.87
CA TYR A 25 5.22 -0.43 2.35
C TYR A 25 4.16 -0.68 3.41
N ILE A 26 3.54 -1.85 3.36
CA ILE A 26 2.58 -2.33 4.36
C ILE A 26 2.93 -3.74 4.81
N GLY A 27 2.42 -4.13 5.97
CA GLY A 27 2.77 -5.38 6.64
C GLY A 27 3.93 -5.19 7.62
N ASP A 28 4.05 -6.12 8.57
CA ASP A 28 4.99 -6.00 9.69
C ASP A 28 6.46 -5.93 9.25
N ASP A 29 6.80 -6.58 8.13
CA ASP A 29 8.15 -6.60 7.55
C ASP A 29 8.24 -5.84 6.20
N GLY A 30 7.21 -5.07 5.81
CA GLY A 30 7.20 -4.34 4.54
C GLY A 30 7.21 -5.27 3.32
N GLU A 31 6.47 -6.38 3.38
CA GLU A 31 6.41 -7.40 2.33
C GLU A 31 5.57 -6.96 1.14
N THR A 32 4.61 -6.06 1.35
CA THR A 32 3.69 -5.61 0.31
C THR A 32 3.91 -4.13 0.00
N LEU A 33 4.08 -3.81 -1.27
CA LEU A 33 4.01 -2.46 -1.79
C LEU A 33 2.56 -2.08 -2.09
N MET A 34 2.15 -0.89 -1.64
CA MET A 34 0.82 -0.34 -1.90
C MET A 34 0.92 1.02 -2.58
N ALA A 35 0.12 1.22 -3.62
CA ALA A 35 -0.10 2.50 -4.29
C ALA A 35 -1.54 2.98 -4.06
N LEU A 36 -1.72 4.28 -3.80
CA LEU A 36 -3.06 4.89 -3.81
C LEU A 36 -3.53 5.10 -5.24
N GLY A 37 -4.72 4.58 -5.56
CA GLY A 37 -5.36 4.68 -6.86
C GLY A 37 -5.06 3.52 -7.81
N HIS A 38 -5.93 3.35 -8.81
CA HIS A 38 -5.73 2.42 -9.93
C HIS A 38 -5.09 3.15 -11.10
N HIS A 39 -3.76 3.12 -11.15
CA HIS A 39 -2.98 3.69 -12.24
C HIS A 39 -2.61 2.60 -13.24
N GLY A 40 -2.17 2.99 -14.45
CA GLY A 40 -1.71 2.01 -15.42
C GLY A 40 -0.54 1.18 -14.86
N LYS A 41 -0.68 -0.15 -14.87
CA LYS A 41 0.25 -1.14 -14.27
C LYS A 41 1.74 -0.77 -14.45
N ARG A 42 2.19 -0.45 -15.65
CA ARG A 42 3.60 -0.09 -15.91
C ARG A 42 4.08 1.14 -15.14
N ARG A 43 3.22 2.15 -14.95
CA ARG A 43 3.54 3.36 -14.18
C ARG A 43 3.56 3.05 -12.68
N THR A 44 2.60 2.25 -12.20
CA THR A 44 2.58 1.77 -10.82
C THR A 44 3.84 0.97 -10.49
N PHE A 45 4.20 0.02 -11.35
CA PHE A 45 5.42 -0.76 -11.20
C PHE A 45 6.68 0.12 -11.20
N ALA A 46 6.75 1.14 -12.06
CA ALA A 46 7.86 2.09 -12.02
C ALA A 46 7.96 2.84 -10.68
N ALA A 47 6.82 3.24 -10.09
CA ALA A 47 6.77 3.88 -8.78
C ALA A 47 7.20 2.91 -7.67
N PHE A 48 6.68 1.69 -7.66
CA PHE A 48 7.08 0.59 -6.75
C PHE A 48 8.57 0.30 -6.81
N ASN A 49 9.10 0.10 -8.01
CA ASN A 49 10.51 -0.16 -8.20
C ASN A 49 11.39 1.01 -7.73
N ARG A 50 10.95 2.26 -7.92
CA ARG A 50 11.66 3.42 -7.37
C ARG A 50 11.61 3.43 -5.84
N HIS A 51 10.45 3.12 -5.26
CA HIS A 51 10.24 3.10 -3.81
C HIS A 51 11.13 2.06 -3.13
N ALA A 52 11.10 0.82 -3.63
CA ALA A 52 11.90 -0.30 -3.16
C ALA A 52 13.41 0.03 -3.11
N ARG A 53 13.90 0.75 -4.13
CA ARG A 53 15.30 1.19 -4.20
C ARG A 53 15.66 2.27 -3.19
N VAL A 54 14.73 3.18 -2.89
CA VAL A 54 15.00 4.33 -2.01
C VAL A 54 14.82 3.96 -0.54
N PHE A 55 13.82 3.15 -0.20
CA PHE A 55 13.43 2.87 1.18
C PHE A 55 14.07 1.60 1.74
N VAL A 56 14.08 0.50 0.98
CA VAL A 56 14.59 -0.81 1.46
C VAL A 56 16.01 -1.10 0.94
N GLY A 57 16.50 -0.30 0.01
CA GLY A 57 17.82 -0.51 -0.61
C GLY A 57 17.88 -1.75 -1.51
N LEU A 58 16.73 -2.27 -1.93
CA LEU A 58 16.67 -3.29 -2.97
C LEU A 58 17.29 -2.74 -4.25
N ILE A 59 18.02 -3.58 -4.99
CA ILE A 59 18.82 -3.10 -6.12
C ILE A 59 17.90 -2.56 -7.22
N ASN A 60 16.85 -3.32 -7.56
CA ASN A 60 15.82 -3.03 -8.56
C ASN A 60 14.89 -4.26 -8.65
N LEU A 61 13.56 -4.09 -8.54
CA LEU A 61 12.61 -5.21 -8.77
C LEU A 61 12.73 -5.74 -10.19
N ALA A 62 13.04 -4.86 -11.15
CA ALA A 62 13.22 -5.25 -12.55
C ALA A 62 14.55 -5.98 -12.81
N ASP A 63 15.48 -6.00 -11.86
CA ASP A 63 16.72 -6.78 -11.97
C ASP A 63 16.62 -8.12 -11.21
N ASP A 64 15.44 -8.45 -10.66
CA ASP A 64 15.21 -9.79 -10.12
C ASP A 64 15.37 -10.83 -11.23
N ARG A 65 16.21 -11.83 -10.98
CA ARG A 65 16.48 -12.91 -11.94
C ARG A 65 15.45 -14.03 -11.85
N ALA A 66 14.67 -14.07 -10.78
CA ALA A 66 13.61 -15.04 -10.58
C ALA A 66 12.33 -14.64 -11.32
N GLU A 67 12.16 -13.35 -11.66
CA GLU A 67 10.91 -12.82 -12.19
C GLU A 67 11.12 -11.95 -13.45
N THR A 68 10.08 -11.87 -14.27
CA THR A 68 9.99 -11.06 -15.47
C THR A 68 9.17 -9.80 -15.21
N LEU A 69 9.32 -8.77 -16.07
CA LEU A 69 8.45 -7.60 -15.98
C LEU A 69 6.98 -8.02 -16.10
N GLU A 70 6.64 -8.87 -17.07
CA GLU A 70 5.27 -9.34 -17.28
C GLU A 70 4.70 -10.05 -16.05
N GLY A 71 5.47 -10.91 -15.39
CA GLY A 71 5.03 -11.57 -14.16
C GLY A 71 4.75 -10.57 -13.03
N TRP A 72 5.66 -9.62 -12.80
CA TRP A 72 5.40 -8.52 -11.86
C TRP A 72 4.17 -7.69 -12.20
N LEU A 73 3.89 -7.49 -13.50
CA LEU A 73 2.68 -6.79 -13.92
C LEU A 73 1.42 -7.61 -13.66
N ASP A 74 1.48 -8.93 -13.80
CA ASP A 74 0.34 -9.83 -13.60
C ASP A 74 0.04 -10.05 -12.11
N ASP A 75 1.06 -10.03 -11.25
CA ASP A 75 0.92 -10.16 -9.79
C ASP A 75 0.35 -8.91 -9.10
N MET A 76 0.37 -7.75 -9.77
CA MET A 76 -0.28 -6.56 -9.23
C MET A 76 -1.80 -6.73 -9.08
N LYS A 77 -2.28 -6.50 -7.86
CA LYS A 77 -3.70 -6.61 -7.50
C LYS A 77 -4.33 -5.24 -7.30
N GLU A 78 -5.31 -4.91 -8.13
CA GLU A 78 -6.20 -3.77 -7.88
C GLU A 78 -7.30 -4.16 -6.90
N THR A 79 -7.41 -3.42 -5.80
CA THR A 79 -8.44 -3.62 -4.77
C THR A 79 -8.89 -2.28 -4.20
N ARG A 80 -9.70 -2.30 -3.15
CA ARG A 80 -10.08 -1.12 -2.38
C ARG A 80 -9.84 -1.33 -0.90
N ALA A 81 -9.58 -0.24 -0.19
CA ALA A 81 -9.33 -0.23 1.24
C ALA A 81 -10.06 0.92 1.91
N VAL A 82 -10.49 0.69 3.16
CA VAL A 82 -10.86 1.76 4.09
C VAL A 82 -9.66 1.99 5.00
N PHE A 83 -9.21 3.23 5.09
CA PHE A 83 -8.12 3.60 5.99
C PHE A 83 -8.70 4.10 7.30
N ARG A 84 -8.05 3.76 8.41
CA ARG A 84 -8.47 4.19 9.74
C ARG A 84 -7.30 4.37 10.68
N THR A 85 -7.52 5.16 11.73
CA THR A 85 -6.59 5.27 12.85
C THR A 85 -6.46 3.93 13.58
N PRO A 86 -5.27 3.57 14.10
CA PRO A 86 -5.11 2.37 14.91
C PRO A 86 -6.08 2.32 16.09
N ASP A 87 -6.60 1.14 16.37
CA ASP A 87 -7.41 0.82 17.55
C ASP A 87 -6.65 -0.15 18.46
N PRO A 88 -6.02 0.33 19.55
CA PRO A 88 -5.30 -0.51 20.49
C PRO A 88 -6.16 -1.61 21.13
N SER A 89 -7.50 -1.49 21.12
CA SER A 89 -8.38 -2.53 21.63
C SER A 89 -8.42 -3.78 20.74
N GLN A 90 -8.00 -3.65 19.47
CA GLN A 90 -7.84 -4.75 18.52
C GLN A 90 -6.41 -5.32 18.49
N GLY A 91 -5.53 -4.86 19.39
CA GLY A 91 -4.12 -5.27 19.43
C GLY A 91 -3.23 -4.53 18.42
N GLU A 92 -3.74 -3.46 17.84
CA GLU A 92 -3.03 -2.63 16.86
C GLU A 92 -2.02 -1.70 17.53
N HIS A 93 -0.92 -1.43 16.82
CA HIS A 93 0.16 -0.63 17.37
C HIS A 93 -0.18 0.86 17.23
N PRO A 94 -0.23 1.64 18.33
CA PRO A 94 -0.69 3.04 18.30
C PRO A 94 0.23 3.98 17.52
N ASP A 95 1.49 3.57 17.30
CA ASP A 95 2.45 4.37 16.52
C ASP A 95 2.32 4.16 15.00
N MET A 96 1.44 3.26 14.55
CA MET A 96 1.12 3.14 13.13
C MET A 96 0.30 4.35 12.68
N GLN A 97 0.59 4.84 11.47
CA GLN A 97 -0.06 6.04 10.91
C GLN A 97 -1.51 5.73 10.54
N TRP A 98 -1.78 4.51 10.10
CA TRP A 98 -3.10 4.00 9.75
C TRP A 98 -3.09 2.48 9.64
N TYR A 99 -4.28 1.89 9.65
CA TYR A 99 -4.55 0.52 9.20
C TYR A 99 -5.42 0.57 7.94
N ALA A 100 -5.20 -0.38 7.04
CA ALA A 100 -5.98 -0.54 5.81
C ALA A 100 -6.82 -1.81 5.88
N ASP A 101 -8.13 -1.66 5.90
CA ASP A 101 -9.04 -2.80 5.82
C ASP A 101 -9.46 -3.02 4.38
N TRP A 102 -9.15 -4.20 3.83
CA TRP A 102 -9.54 -4.57 2.47
C TRP A 102 -11.06 -4.67 2.37
N SER A 103 -11.63 -3.98 1.39
CA SER A 103 -13.07 -3.75 1.35
C SER A 103 -13.66 -3.96 -0.04
N ASP A 104 -14.97 -4.20 -0.05
CA ASP A 104 -15.75 -4.27 -1.27
C ASP A 104 -15.81 -2.90 -1.97
N PRO A 105 -15.98 -2.87 -3.31
CA PRO A 105 -15.99 -1.61 -4.02
C PRO A 105 -17.04 -0.59 -3.63
N ASP A 106 -18.15 -1.07 -3.08
CA ASP A 106 -19.30 -0.26 -2.69
C ASP A 106 -19.28 0.14 -1.20
N ALA A 107 -18.25 -0.25 -0.45
CA ALA A 107 -18.15 0.09 0.96
C ALA A 107 -17.93 1.61 1.15
N PRO A 108 -18.67 2.27 2.06
CA PRO A 108 -18.48 3.68 2.36
C PRO A 108 -17.04 3.99 2.78
N GLY A 109 -16.42 4.99 2.14
CA GLY A 109 -15.04 5.39 2.44
C GLY A 109 -13.96 4.52 1.78
N ALA A 110 -14.33 3.48 1.04
CA ALA A 110 -13.36 2.63 0.35
C ALA A 110 -12.72 3.38 -0.82
N VAL A 111 -11.39 3.48 -0.81
CA VAL A 111 -10.60 4.13 -1.86
C VAL A 111 -9.82 3.09 -2.67
N PRO A 112 -9.62 3.33 -3.98
CA PRO A 112 -8.86 2.41 -4.85
C PRO A 112 -7.40 2.34 -4.43
N VAL A 113 -6.84 1.13 -4.44
CA VAL A 113 -5.42 0.86 -4.20
C VAL A 113 -4.92 -0.24 -5.14
N THR A 114 -3.63 -0.21 -5.44
CA THR A 114 -2.95 -1.31 -6.15
C THR A 114 -1.87 -1.88 -5.22
N LEU A 115 -1.80 -3.21 -5.15
CA LEU A 115 -0.87 -3.95 -4.30
C LEU A 115 0.12 -4.74 -5.15
N LEU A 116 1.32 -4.95 -4.61
CA LEU A 116 2.31 -5.89 -5.12
C LEU A 116 3.03 -6.53 -3.92
N ASP A 117 2.90 -7.84 -3.79
CA ASP A 117 3.64 -8.61 -2.78
C ASP A 117 5.05 -8.92 -3.33
N LEU A 118 6.08 -8.79 -2.49
CA LEU A 118 7.49 -8.98 -2.83
C LEU A 118 8.06 -10.33 -2.39
#